data_AF-A0A496QU50-F1
#
_entry.id   AF-A0A496QU50-F1
#
_cell.length_a   1.000
_cell.length_b   1.000
_cell.length_c   1.000
_cell.angle_alpha   90.00
_cell.angle_beta   90.00
_cell.angle_gamma   90.00
#
_symmetry.space_group_name_H-M   'P 1'
#
loop_
_entity.id
_entity.type
_entity.pdbx_description
1 polymer ?
#
loop_
_entity_poly.entity_id
_entity_poly.type
_entity_poly.pdbx_seq_one_letter_code
_entity_poly.pdbx_strand_id
1 'polypeptide(L)'
;MNCVAEVEKLKDLLKEEIEFLNVFCKEQEKIKTFIKNKDWEGLNKSVQKIEALSEAIENIDKERSIGFNRLRKAVLNRDNASFYQVIVRLPEDEREVLASLYRKFKLTVCRLQGLTTGIETLVYTLSGTLNQFLEEIFPHRKGKIYTKNGLITFAEENPIVLNRET
;
A
#
# COMPACT_ATOMS: atom_id res chain seq x y z
N MET A 1 -31.95 7.30 24.49
CA MET A 1 -30.96 6.76 23.54
C MET A 1 -29.72 7.64 23.58
N ASN A 2 -28.65 7.20 24.26
CA ASN A 2 -27.41 8.00 24.43
C ASN A 2 -26.36 7.69 23.35
N CYS A 3 -26.75 7.05 22.25
CA CYS A 3 -25.87 6.58 21.18
C CYS A 3 -25.92 7.45 19.91
N VAL A 4 -26.82 8.44 19.84
CA VAL A 4 -27.00 9.29 18.63
C VAL A 4 -25.71 10.04 18.30
N ALA A 5 -25.04 10.60 19.30
CA ALA A 5 -23.76 11.29 19.11
C ALA A 5 -22.64 10.36 18.61
N GLU A 6 -22.60 9.11 19.09
CA GLU A 6 -21.61 8.12 18.64
C GLU A 6 -21.89 7.62 17.21
N VAL A 7 -23.17 7.57 16.82
CA VAL A 7 -23.57 7.23 15.45
C VAL A 7 -23.15 8.32 14.47
N GLU A 8 -23.46 9.59 14.76
CA GLU A 8 -23.04 10.71 13.90
C GLU A 8 -21.52 10.79 13.79
N LYS A 9 -20.81 10.68 14.91
CA LYS A 9 -19.35 10.66 14.90
C LYS A 9 -18.80 9.53 14.02
N LEU A 10 -19.37 8.32 14.10
CA LEU A 10 -18.94 7.20 13.27
C LEU A 10 -19.23 7.43 11.77
N LYS A 11 -20.35 8.07 11.43
CA LYS A 11 -20.65 8.44 10.04
C LYS A 11 -19.60 9.41 9.50
N ASP A 12 -19.23 10.43 10.27
CA ASP A 12 -18.27 11.43 9.82
C ASP A 12 -16.87 10.85 9.68
N LEU A 13 -16.42 10.04 10.64
CA LEU A 13 -15.15 9.30 10.53
C LEU A 13 -15.13 8.40 9.29
N LEU A 14 -16.23 7.69 8.98
CA LEU A 14 -16.32 6.87 7.77
C LEU A 14 -16.25 7.70 6.49
N LYS A 15 -16.91 8.87 6.43
CA LYS A 15 -16.88 9.75 5.25
C LYS A 15 -15.48 10.28 5.00
N GLU A 16 -14.83 10.76 6.06
CA GLU A 16 -13.50 11.36 6.00
C GLU A 16 -12.44 10.29 5.65
N GLU A 17 -12.53 9.09 6.23
CA GLU A 17 -11.62 7.99 5.87
C GLU A 17 -11.80 7.56 4.41
N ILE A 18 -13.05 7.48 3.92
CA ILE A 18 -13.33 7.23 2.50
C ILE A 18 -12.70 8.32 1.62
N GLU A 19 -12.75 9.58 2.02
CA GLU A 19 -12.15 10.69 1.28
C GLU A 19 -10.62 10.55 1.22
N PHE A 20 -9.96 10.34 2.35
CA PHE A 20 -8.51 10.11 2.40
C PHE A 20 -8.09 8.92 1.55
N LEU A 21 -8.79 7.78 1.64
CA LEU A 21 -8.51 6.60 0.82
C LEU A 21 -8.69 6.89 -0.68
N ASN A 22 -9.67 7.71 -1.06
CA ASN A 22 -9.86 8.11 -2.46
C ASN A 22 -8.74 9.04 -2.96
N VAL A 23 -8.28 9.97 -2.13
CA VAL A 23 -7.13 10.83 -2.45
C VAL A 23 -5.88 9.97 -2.61
N PHE A 24 -5.67 9.00 -1.72
CA PHE A 24 -4.58 8.04 -1.79
C PHE A 24 -4.60 7.23 -3.09
N CYS A 25 -5.76 6.69 -3.46
CA CYS A 25 -5.93 5.96 -4.73
C CYS A 25 -5.56 6.83 -5.94
N LYS A 26 -5.94 8.12 -5.94
CA LYS A 26 -5.57 9.05 -7.02
C LYS A 26 -4.07 9.29 -7.09
N GLU A 27 -3.38 9.41 -5.96
CA GLU A 27 -1.92 9.55 -5.95
C GLU A 27 -1.23 8.26 -6.42
N GLN A 28 -1.74 7.08 -6.08
CA GLN A 28 -1.22 5.82 -6.62
C GLN A 28 -1.38 5.71 -8.14
N GLU A 29 -2.52 6.15 -8.69
CA GLU A 29 -2.71 6.22 -10.14
C GLU A 29 -1.71 7.16 -10.82
N LYS A 30 -1.36 8.29 -10.17
CA LYS A 30 -0.30 9.18 -10.63
C LYS A 30 1.07 8.50 -10.59
N ILE A 31 1.41 7.81 -9.50
CA ILE A 31 2.66 7.03 -9.41
C ILE A 31 2.78 6.05 -10.56
N LYS A 32 1.73 5.27 -10.84
CA LYS A 32 1.69 4.35 -11.97
C LYS A 32 1.96 5.05 -13.31
N THR A 33 1.44 6.28 -13.48
CA THR A 33 1.63 7.09 -14.68
C THR A 33 3.06 7.64 -14.77
N PHE A 34 3.60 8.15 -13.66
CA PHE A 34 4.97 8.66 -13.60
C PHE A 34 6.01 7.56 -13.86
N ILE A 35 5.82 6.34 -13.33
CA ILE A 35 6.69 5.19 -13.63
C ILE A 35 6.67 4.89 -15.12
N LYS A 36 5.49 4.86 -15.76
CA LYS A 36 5.38 4.62 -17.20
C LYS A 36 6.08 5.69 -18.04
N ASN A 37 5.97 6.95 -17.62
CA ASN A 37 6.56 8.09 -18.33
C ASN A 37 8.02 8.36 -17.95
N LYS A 38 8.60 7.57 -17.02
CA LYS A 38 9.94 7.78 -16.44
C LYS A 38 10.14 9.17 -15.83
N ASP A 39 9.06 9.77 -15.31
CA ASP A 39 9.09 11.06 -14.62
C ASP A 39 9.44 10.85 -13.15
N TRP A 40 10.75 10.86 -12.87
CA TRP A 40 11.28 10.62 -11.53
C TRP A 40 11.00 11.77 -10.55
N GLU A 41 10.89 13.00 -11.04
CA GLU A 41 10.58 14.16 -10.21
C GLU A 41 9.11 14.15 -9.76
N GLY A 42 8.20 13.87 -10.69
CA GLY A 42 6.78 13.67 -10.40
C GLY A 42 6.54 12.50 -9.46
N LEU A 43 7.27 11.39 -9.68
CA LEU A 43 7.22 10.22 -8.80
C LEU A 43 7.62 10.58 -7.36
N ASN A 44 8.77 11.24 -7.16
CA ASN A 44 9.26 11.58 -5.83
C ASN A 44 8.27 12.49 -5.07
N LYS A 45 7.67 13.47 -5.76
CA LYS A 45 6.63 14.34 -5.18
C LYS A 45 5.37 13.57 -4.77
N SER A 46 4.93 12.60 -5.58
CA SER A 46 3.76 11.79 -5.23
C SER A 46 4.04 10.77 -4.12
N VAL A 47 5.26 10.24 -4.02
CA VAL A 47 5.67 9.37 -2.90
C VAL A 47 5.60 10.12 -1.57
N GLN A 48 6.19 11.33 -1.49
CA GLN A 48 6.12 12.16 -0.28
C GLN A 48 4.68 12.48 0.14
N LYS A 49 3.79 12.72 -0.83
CA LYS A 49 2.35 12.94 -0.55
C LYS A 49 1.68 11.69 0.00
N ILE A 50 2.00 10.52 -0.54
CA ILE A 50 1.47 9.24 -0.06
C ILE A 50 1.94 8.95 1.36
N GLU A 51 3.20 9.25 1.70
CA GLU A 51 3.72 9.09 3.06
C GLU A 51 2.92 9.94 4.06
N ALA A 52 2.75 11.24 3.78
CA ALA A 52 1.93 12.12 4.62
C ALA A 52 0.46 11.68 4.72
N LEU A 53 -0.13 11.21 3.62
CA LEU A 53 -1.49 10.68 3.61
C LEU A 53 -1.61 9.37 4.40
N SER A 54 -0.57 8.54 4.43
CA SER A 54 -0.56 7.27 5.16
C SER A 54 -0.70 7.51 6.66
N GLU A 55 0.02 8.50 7.20
CA GLU A 55 -0.08 8.88 8.62
C GLU A 55 -1.49 9.40 8.97
N ALA A 56 -2.07 10.24 8.10
CA ALA A 56 -3.44 10.73 8.29
C ALA A 56 -4.47 9.59 8.26
N ILE A 57 -4.32 8.63 7.33
CA ILE A 57 -5.19 7.45 7.23
C ILE A 57 -5.06 6.55 8.47
N GLU A 58 -3.84 6.35 8.97
CA GLU A 58 -3.62 5.53 10.17
C GLU A 58 -4.28 6.17 11.40
N ASN A 59 -4.20 7.48 11.54
CA ASN A 59 -4.84 8.20 12.64
C ASN A 59 -6.36 8.09 12.57
N ILE A 60 -6.97 8.31 11.40
CA ILE A 60 -8.42 8.23 11.27
C ILE A 60 -8.96 6.80 11.41
N ASP A 61 -8.22 5.78 10.94
CA ASP A 61 -8.61 4.38 11.14
C ASP A 61 -8.62 4.01 12.64
N LYS A 62 -7.62 4.48 13.40
CA LYS A 62 -7.60 4.34 14.87
C LYS A 62 -8.82 5.01 15.50
N GLU A 63 -9.12 6.25 15.11
CA GLU A 63 -10.29 6.97 15.63
C GLU A 63 -11.61 6.27 15.28
N ARG A 64 -11.76 5.79 14.04
CA ARG A 64 -12.94 5.02 13.60
C ARG A 64 -13.07 3.72 14.39
N SER A 65 -11.97 3.00 14.61
CA SER A 65 -11.95 1.77 15.41
C SER A 65 -12.39 2.03 16.85
N ILE A 66 -11.88 3.10 17.47
CA ILE A 66 -12.28 3.53 18.81
C ILE A 66 -13.77 3.93 18.84
N GLY A 67 -14.22 4.74 17.86
CA GLY A 67 -15.62 5.18 17.75
C GLY A 67 -16.58 4.01 17.56
N PHE A 68 -16.23 3.04 16.71
CA PHE A 68 -17.03 1.83 16.53
C PHE A 68 -17.10 1.01 17.83
N ASN A 69 -16.00 0.88 18.56
CA ASN A 69 -15.98 0.18 19.85
C ASN A 69 -16.86 0.87 20.91
N ARG A 70 -16.90 2.20 20.93
CA ARG A 70 -17.80 2.97 21.80
C ARG A 70 -19.26 2.74 21.46
N LEU A 71 -19.62 2.88 20.18
CA LEU A 71 -20.97 2.61 19.68
C LEU A 71 -21.42 1.20 20.03
N ARG A 72 -20.55 0.22 19.83
CA ARG A 72 -20.80 -1.20 20.10
C ARG A 72 -21.06 -1.49 21.57
N LYS A 73 -20.29 -0.88 22.48
CA LYS A 73 -20.53 -0.96 23.93
C LYS A 73 -21.87 -0.31 24.29
N ALA A 74 -22.18 0.85 23.70
CA ALA A 74 -23.44 1.56 23.95
C ALA A 74 -24.70 0.80 23.49
N VAL A 75 -24.59 -0.01 22.44
CA VAL A 75 -25.75 -0.69 21.82
C VAL A 75 -25.93 -2.13 22.29
N LEU A 76 -24.86 -2.92 22.38
CA LEU A 76 -24.95 -4.36 22.64
C LEU A 76 -24.29 -4.79 23.96
N ASN A 77 -23.51 -3.92 24.61
CA ASN A 77 -22.68 -4.25 25.78
C ASN A 77 -21.90 -5.57 25.62
N ARG A 78 -21.41 -5.85 24.40
CA ARG A 78 -20.67 -7.06 24.02
C ARG A 78 -19.38 -6.67 23.33
N ASP A 79 -18.32 -7.46 23.58
CA ASP A 79 -16.97 -7.23 23.06
C ASP A 79 -16.60 -8.00 21.77
N ASN A 80 -17.50 -8.87 21.23
CA ASN A 80 -17.29 -9.53 19.92
C ASN A 80 -18.41 -9.40 18.85
N ALA A 81 -19.22 -8.34 18.85
CA ALA A 81 -20.22 -8.11 17.79
C ALA A 81 -19.62 -7.60 16.45
N SER A 82 -20.13 -8.06 15.32
CA SER A 82 -19.75 -7.52 14.00
C SER A 82 -20.45 -6.19 13.70
N PHE A 83 -19.97 -5.44 12.70
CA PHE A 83 -20.56 -4.16 12.30
C PHE A 83 -22.07 -4.25 12.05
N TYR A 84 -22.51 -5.22 11.25
CA TYR A 84 -23.92 -5.42 10.92
C TYR A 84 -24.76 -5.86 12.14
N GLN A 85 -24.17 -6.61 13.07
CA GLN A 85 -24.84 -6.96 14.33
C GLN A 85 -25.07 -5.74 15.23
N VAL A 86 -24.19 -4.74 15.17
CA VAL A 86 -24.35 -3.48 15.92
C VAL A 86 -25.42 -2.60 15.26
N ILE A 87 -25.32 -2.33 13.95
CA ILE A 87 -26.21 -1.37 13.31
C ILE A 87 -27.65 -1.85 13.15
N VAL A 88 -27.92 -3.17 13.19
CA VAL A 88 -29.29 -3.70 13.11
C VAL A 88 -30.17 -3.29 14.31
N ARG A 89 -29.54 -2.83 15.40
CA ARG A 89 -30.21 -2.33 16.62
C ARG A 89 -30.46 -0.82 16.59
N LEU A 90 -29.98 -0.13 15.57
CA LEU A 90 -30.20 1.30 15.38
C LEU A 90 -31.54 1.55 14.66
N PRO A 91 -32.09 2.77 14.74
CA PRO A 91 -33.19 3.20 13.88
C PRO A 91 -32.88 2.96 12.40
N GLU A 92 -33.92 2.78 11.60
CA GLU A 92 -33.81 2.43 10.19
C GLU A 92 -32.96 3.42 9.39
N ASP A 93 -33.26 4.72 9.50
CA ASP A 93 -32.53 5.80 8.82
C ASP A 93 -31.03 5.75 9.12
N GLU A 94 -30.68 5.56 10.39
CA GLU A 94 -29.30 5.49 10.88
C GLU A 94 -28.57 4.26 10.36
N ARG A 95 -29.27 3.11 10.39
CA ARG A 95 -28.77 1.82 9.93
C ARG A 95 -28.48 1.85 8.44
N GLU A 96 -29.37 2.41 7.63
CA GLU A 96 -29.20 2.48 6.17
C GLU A 96 -27.99 3.32 5.77
N VAL A 97 -27.85 4.51 6.38
CA VAL A 97 -26.72 5.41 6.13
C VAL A 97 -25.40 4.74 6.50
N LEU A 98 -25.31 4.15 7.70
CA LEU A 98 -24.09 3.46 8.13
C LEU A 98 -23.77 2.23 7.28
N ALA A 99 -24.78 1.44 6.88
CA ALA A 99 -24.59 0.31 5.98
C ALA A 99 -24.04 0.75 4.62
N SER A 100 -24.59 1.84 4.06
CA SER A 100 -24.12 2.42 2.80
C SER A 100 -22.68 2.90 2.88
N LEU A 101 -22.35 3.69 3.91
CA LEU A 101 -20.99 4.19 4.16
C LEU A 101 -20.00 3.04 4.34
N TYR A 102 -20.34 2.02 5.11
CA TYR A 102 -19.45 0.89 5.36
C TYR A 102 -19.21 0.05 4.09
N ARG A 103 -20.21 -0.10 3.22
CA ARG A 103 -20.02 -0.73 1.89
C ARG A 103 -19.09 0.10 1.01
N LYS A 104 -19.30 1.42 0.95
CA LYS A 104 -18.45 2.34 0.19
C LYS A 104 -17.00 2.31 0.70
N PHE A 105 -16.81 2.28 2.01
CA PHE A 105 -15.50 2.09 2.65
C PHE A 105 -14.83 0.80 2.17
N LYS A 106 -15.50 -0.36 2.31
CA LYS A 106 -14.96 -1.64 1.84
C LYS A 106 -14.57 -1.63 0.37
N LEU A 107 -15.42 -1.08 -0.50
CA LEU A 107 -15.12 -0.95 -1.93
C LEU A 107 -13.87 -0.10 -2.18
N THR A 108 -13.72 1.00 -1.44
CA THR A 108 -12.56 1.89 -1.55
C THR A 108 -11.28 1.18 -1.09
N VAL A 109 -11.34 0.41 0.01
CA VAL A 109 -10.21 -0.43 0.47
C VAL A 109 -9.84 -1.49 -0.57
N CYS A 110 -10.81 -2.19 -1.15
CA CYS A 110 -10.53 -3.16 -2.21
C CYS A 110 -9.87 -2.52 -3.44
N ARG A 111 -10.32 -1.32 -3.83
CA ARG A 111 -9.69 -0.56 -4.92
C ARG A 111 -8.23 -0.20 -4.59
N LEU A 112 -7.99 0.29 -3.38
CA LEU A 112 -6.65 0.62 -2.89
C LEU A 112 -5.72 -0.59 -2.99
N GLN A 113 -6.15 -1.75 -2.47
CA GLN A 113 -5.38 -2.99 -2.54
C GLN A 113 -5.04 -3.38 -3.99
N GLY A 114 -6.01 -3.31 -4.89
CA GLY A 114 -5.79 -3.60 -6.31
C GLY A 114 -4.79 -2.66 -6.99
N LEU A 115 -4.82 -1.36 -6.64
CA LEU A 115 -3.86 -0.38 -7.15
C LEU A 115 -2.45 -0.64 -6.61
N THR A 116 -2.30 -0.89 -5.31
CA THR A 116 -1.01 -1.22 -4.67
C THR A 116 -0.39 -2.44 -5.33
N THR A 117 -1.11 -3.57 -5.43
CA THR A 117 -0.61 -4.80 -6.07
C THR A 117 -0.26 -4.58 -7.54
N GLY A 118 -1.02 -3.74 -8.24
CA GLY A 118 -0.74 -3.37 -9.63
C GLY A 118 0.57 -2.59 -9.79
N ILE A 119 0.91 -1.71 -8.84
CA ILE A 119 2.17 -0.97 -8.83
C ILE A 119 3.34 -1.90 -8.49
N GLU A 120 3.20 -2.75 -7.47
CA GLU A 120 4.22 -3.74 -7.10
C GLU A 120 4.58 -4.65 -8.28
N THR A 121 3.56 -5.16 -8.97
CA THR A 121 3.74 -6.01 -10.16
C THR A 121 4.48 -5.25 -11.26
N LEU A 122 4.12 -3.99 -11.53
CA LEU A 122 4.78 -3.16 -12.53
C LEU A 122 6.28 -2.99 -12.22
N VAL A 123 6.61 -2.65 -10.97
CA VAL A 123 8.01 -2.45 -10.53
C VAL A 123 8.80 -3.75 -10.61
N TYR A 124 8.20 -4.86 -10.19
CA TYR A 124 8.82 -6.18 -10.28
C TYR A 124 9.12 -6.57 -11.72
N THR A 125 8.16 -6.43 -12.63
CA THR A 125 8.34 -6.75 -14.06
C THR A 125 9.41 -5.87 -14.70
N LEU A 126 9.40 -4.55 -14.46
CA LEU A 126 10.41 -3.64 -15.02
C LEU A 126 11.82 -4.00 -14.55
N SER A 127 11.98 -4.33 -13.27
CA SER A 127 13.26 -4.74 -12.70
C SER A 127 13.74 -6.08 -13.28
N GLY A 128 12.82 -7.04 -13.45
CA GLY A 128 13.11 -8.32 -14.09
C GLY A 128 13.55 -8.18 -15.54
N THR A 129 12.82 -7.38 -16.34
CA THR A 129 13.17 -7.14 -17.75
C THR A 129 14.52 -6.43 -17.88
N LEU A 130 14.81 -5.44 -17.03
CA LEU A 130 16.12 -4.78 -17.00
C LEU A 130 17.24 -5.77 -16.68
N ASN A 131 17.06 -6.62 -15.67
CA ASN A 131 18.06 -7.63 -15.32
C ASN A 131 18.28 -8.62 -16.46
N GLN A 132 17.23 -9.08 -17.13
CA GLN A 132 17.35 -9.98 -18.27
C GLN A 132 18.08 -9.32 -19.45
N PHE A 133 17.74 -8.07 -19.77
CA PHE A 133 18.46 -7.29 -20.80
C PHE A 133 19.93 -7.10 -20.44
N LEU A 134 20.24 -6.82 -19.17
CA LEU A 134 21.62 -6.70 -18.70
C LEU A 134 22.37 -8.04 -18.78
N GLU A 135 21.71 -9.16 -18.53
CA GLU A 135 22.30 -10.50 -18.70
C GLU A 135 22.57 -10.84 -20.17
N GLU A 136 21.73 -10.39 -21.10
CA GLU A 136 21.91 -10.58 -22.54
C GLU A 136 23.03 -9.69 -23.11
N ILE A 137 23.13 -8.42 -22.67
CA ILE A 137 24.14 -7.46 -23.17
C ILE A 137 25.49 -7.64 -22.48
N PHE A 138 25.51 -8.06 -21.21
CA PHE A 138 26.73 -8.31 -20.42
C PHE A 138 26.79 -9.75 -19.90
N PRO A 139 26.88 -10.77 -20.78
CA PRO A 139 26.87 -12.18 -20.37
C PRO A 139 28.06 -12.57 -19.49
N HIS A 140 29.14 -11.78 -19.50
CA HIS A 140 30.41 -12.11 -18.82
C HIS A 140 30.52 -11.61 -17.37
N ARG A 141 29.53 -10.89 -16.83
CA ARG A 141 29.56 -10.43 -15.42
C ARG A 141 29.30 -11.54 -14.37
N LYS A 142 29.04 -12.78 -14.80
CA LYS A 142 28.92 -13.97 -13.91
C LYS A 142 30.15 -14.88 -13.97
N GLY A 143 31.37 -14.34 -13.97
CA GLY A 143 32.57 -15.11 -13.67
C GLY A 143 32.63 -15.50 -12.18
N LYS A 144 31.79 -16.42 -11.70
CA LYS A 144 32.01 -17.06 -10.39
C LYS A 144 33.19 -18.01 -10.54
N ILE A 145 34.38 -17.54 -10.18
CA ILE A 145 35.55 -18.41 -10.08
C ILE A 145 35.42 -19.14 -8.75
N TYR A 146 35.08 -20.43 -8.82
CA TYR A 146 35.16 -21.32 -7.68
C TYR A 146 36.63 -21.69 -7.50
N THR A 147 37.23 -21.25 -6.39
CA THR A 147 38.55 -21.74 -6.00
C THR A 147 38.50 -23.25 -5.73
N LYS A 148 39.63 -23.95 -5.79
CA LYS A 148 39.73 -25.39 -5.50
C LYS A 148 39.18 -25.78 -4.10
N ASN A 149 39.01 -24.80 -3.21
CA ASN A 149 38.46 -24.94 -1.86
C ASN A 149 36.99 -24.50 -1.72
N GLY A 150 36.29 -24.21 -2.82
CA GLY A 150 34.84 -23.90 -2.81
C GLY A 150 34.46 -22.48 -2.36
N LEU A 151 35.43 -21.58 -2.17
CA LEU A 151 35.16 -20.18 -1.85
C LEU A 151 34.90 -19.39 -3.14
N ILE A 152 33.84 -18.58 -3.11
CA ILE A 152 33.43 -17.69 -4.22
C ILE A 152 34.32 -16.45 -4.16
N THR A 153 35.09 -16.21 -5.20
CA THR A 153 35.86 -14.96 -5.36
C THR A 153 35.38 -14.25 -6.63
N PHE A 154 35.16 -12.94 -6.54
CA PHE A 154 34.84 -12.12 -7.70
C PHE A 154 36.11 -11.91 -8.52
N ALA A 155 36.06 -12.19 -9.83
CA ALA A 155 37.18 -11.92 -10.72
C ALA A 155 37.38 -10.41 -10.82
N GLU A 156 38.48 -9.88 -10.27
CA GLU A 156 38.90 -8.50 -10.52
C GLU A 156 39.19 -8.31 -12.02
N GLU A 157 38.64 -7.24 -12.59
CA GLU A 157 38.51 -6.96 -14.04
C GLU A 157 39.83 -6.60 -14.77
N ASN A 158 41.03 -6.94 -14.27
CA ASN A 158 42.27 -6.60 -14.99
C ASN A 158 43.33 -7.70 -14.95
N PRO A 159 43.34 -8.65 -15.91
CA PRO A 159 44.51 -9.48 -16.15
C PRO A 159 45.62 -8.63 -16.78
N ILE A 160 46.60 -8.21 -15.98
CA ILE A 160 47.87 -7.68 -16.49
C ILE A 160 48.65 -8.84 -17.10
N VAL A 161 48.75 -8.88 -18.43
CA VAL A 161 49.63 -9.81 -19.15
C VAL A 161 51.04 -9.25 -19.09
N LEU A 162 51.88 -9.81 -18.22
CA LEU A 162 53.32 -9.54 -18.25
C LEU A 162 53.96 -10.40 -19.35
N ASN A 163 54.29 -9.78 -20.48
CA ASN A 163 55.15 -10.39 -21.48
C ASN A 163 56.57 -10.46 -20.89
N ARG A 164 57.04 -11.67 -20.54
CA ARG A 164 58.45 -11.90 -20.26
C ARG A 164 59.15 -12.21 -21.57
N GLU A 165 59.70 -11.18 -22.19
CA GLU A 165 60.78 -11.39 -23.14
C GLU A 165 62.11 -11.40 -22.38
N THR A 166 62.85 -12.50 -22.59
CA THR A 166 64.22 -12.84 -22.16
C THR A 166 64.48 -13.13 -20.68
#